data_AF-A0A535KQJ1-F1
#
_entry.id   AF-A0A535KQJ1-F1
#
_cell.length_a   1.000
_cell.length_b   1.000
_cell.length_c   1.000
_cell.angle_alpha   90.00
_cell.angle_beta   90.00
_cell.angle_gamma   90.00
#
_symmetry.space_group_name_H-M   'P 1'
#
loop_
_entity.id
_entity.type
_entity.pdbx_description
1 polymer ?
#
loop_
_entity_poly.entity_id
_entity_poly.type
_entity_poly.pdbx_seq_one_letter_code
_entity_poly.pdbx_strand_id
1 'polypeptide(L)'
;MKRFSKLLSIGGICLILHLAIATQAHADTSLLHQTSSYSVLGAPTVSVPLINRVLAFYHSPAAGKGQALFDDGVKYGVDPVFALAFFMHESSFGTTGVAQFTLSLGNLRCISAYSCYNGFSSFPTWEAGFDAWYSLIRVVYVDTWHLSTVEQIIPTYAPASDHNDVAGYISAVESTVDSWRAGQIAEFGSVHQVPTVSSTPPVITPTAVGPTANTTRTPYPADQYSILGKPGVDGAFINQILTQYHSPASIASSAPKGCRWPPTPWARCPRRQR
;
A
#
# COMPACT_ATOMS: atom_id res chain seq x y z
N MET A 1 -64.07 10.71 30.45
CA MET A 1 -62.59 10.73 30.36
C MET A 1 -62.11 9.36 29.88
N LYS A 2 -61.75 9.16 28.59
CA LYS A 2 -61.00 7.98 28.06
C LYS A 2 -60.91 7.94 26.52
N ARG A 3 -60.52 9.01 25.82
CA ARG A 3 -60.24 8.94 24.35
C ARG A 3 -59.24 9.99 23.85
N PHE A 4 -58.03 10.05 24.42
CA PHE A 4 -56.96 10.90 23.83
C PHE A 4 -55.54 10.31 23.90
N SER A 5 -55.36 9.04 24.30
CA SER A 5 -54.00 8.51 24.58
C SER A 5 -53.39 7.58 23.52
N LYS A 6 -54.02 7.34 22.35
CA LYS A 6 -53.51 6.35 21.36
C LYS A 6 -52.90 6.95 20.09
N LEU A 7 -53.07 8.24 19.80
CA LEU A 7 -52.52 8.87 18.60
C LEU A 7 -51.10 9.45 18.79
N LEU A 8 -50.68 9.72 20.04
CA LEU A 8 -49.32 10.19 20.33
C LEU A 8 -48.24 9.09 20.26
N SER A 9 -48.63 7.81 20.29
CA SER A 9 -47.67 6.70 20.35
C SER A 9 -47.19 6.25 18.96
N ILE A 10 -48.00 6.40 17.91
CA ILE A 10 -47.66 5.88 16.56
C ILE A 10 -46.78 6.89 15.80
N GLY A 11 -47.05 8.19 15.93
CA GLY A 11 -46.23 9.25 15.31
C GLY A 11 -44.81 9.36 15.88
N GLY A 12 -44.66 9.16 17.19
CA GLY A 12 -43.33 9.14 17.84
C GLY A 12 -42.49 7.92 17.46
N ILE A 13 -43.12 6.76 17.26
CA ILE A 13 -42.43 5.54 16.81
C ILE A 13 -41.99 5.66 15.34
N CYS A 14 -42.80 6.25 14.45
CA CYS A 14 -42.38 6.52 13.07
C CYS A 14 -41.25 7.57 12.97
N LEU A 15 -41.26 8.62 13.80
CA LEU A 15 -40.20 9.63 13.81
C LEU A 15 -38.87 9.06 14.36
N ILE A 16 -38.92 8.23 15.40
CA ILE A 16 -37.74 7.56 15.97
C ILE A 16 -37.19 6.49 15.00
N LEU A 17 -38.06 5.78 14.27
CA LEU A 17 -37.63 4.80 13.27
C LEU A 17 -36.96 5.48 12.04
N HIS A 18 -37.47 6.63 11.59
CA HIS A 18 -36.80 7.40 10.52
C HIS A 18 -35.48 8.04 10.96
N LEU A 19 -35.36 8.48 12.22
CA LEU A 19 -34.12 9.05 12.74
C LEU A 19 -33.01 7.98 12.92
N ALA A 20 -33.37 6.75 13.27
CA ALA A 20 -32.44 5.62 13.39
C ALA A 20 -31.97 5.05 12.03
N ILE A 21 -32.80 5.13 10.98
CA ILE A 21 -32.42 4.70 9.62
C ILE A 21 -31.46 5.72 8.98
N ALA A 22 -31.65 7.03 9.23
CA ALA A 22 -30.78 8.07 8.70
C ALA A 22 -29.38 8.06 9.35
N THR A 23 -29.24 7.68 10.62
CA THR A 23 -27.93 7.59 11.29
C THR A 23 -27.11 6.39 10.81
N GLN A 24 -27.73 5.25 10.52
CA GLN A 24 -27.03 4.06 9.99
C GLN A 24 -26.52 4.30 8.56
N ALA A 25 -27.30 4.97 7.70
CA ALA A 25 -26.89 5.27 6.33
C ALA A 25 -25.66 6.22 6.23
N HIS A 26 -25.51 7.18 7.15
CA HIS A 26 -24.33 8.05 7.20
C HIS A 26 -23.10 7.33 7.74
N ALA A 27 -23.26 6.42 8.71
CA ALA A 27 -22.16 5.60 9.22
C ALA A 27 -21.64 4.64 8.14
N ASP A 28 -22.54 3.97 7.40
CA ASP A 28 -22.16 3.08 6.30
C ASP A 28 -21.49 3.84 5.14
N THR A 29 -21.96 5.05 4.82
CA THR A 29 -21.33 5.88 3.79
C THR A 29 -19.94 6.38 4.22
N SER A 30 -19.76 6.75 5.49
CA SER A 30 -18.46 7.16 6.04
C SER A 30 -17.47 5.99 6.08
N LEU A 31 -17.93 4.78 6.41
CA LEU A 31 -17.11 3.57 6.45
C LEU A 31 -16.73 3.10 5.04
N LEU A 32 -17.64 3.20 4.07
CA LEU A 32 -17.34 2.92 2.66
C LEU A 32 -16.42 3.99 2.03
N HIS A 33 -16.51 5.25 2.47
CA HIS A 33 -15.60 6.31 2.03
C HIS A 33 -14.18 6.10 2.56
N GLN A 34 -14.05 5.68 3.83
CA GLN A 34 -12.77 5.39 4.49
C GLN A 34 -12.11 4.10 3.96
N THR A 35 -12.86 3.04 3.70
CA THR A 35 -12.31 1.83 3.06
C THR A 35 -11.90 2.06 1.58
N SER A 36 -12.46 3.08 0.91
CA SER A 36 -11.96 3.51 -0.40
C SER A 36 -10.75 4.45 -0.34
N SER A 37 -10.49 5.13 0.79
CA SER A 37 -9.44 6.16 0.89
C SER A 37 -8.01 5.61 0.93
N TYR A 38 -7.87 4.34 1.34
CA TYR A 38 -6.58 3.64 1.43
C TYR A 38 -6.40 2.56 0.38
N SER A 39 -7.01 2.76 -0.80
CA SER A 39 -6.61 1.94 -1.94
C SER A 39 -5.15 2.20 -2.31
N VAL A 40 -4.38 1.12 -2.48
CA VAL A 40 -2.98 1.21 -2.91
C VAL A 40 -2.85 1.60 -4.38
N LEU A 41 -3.94 1.47 -5.15
CA LEU A 41 -3.96 1.79 -6.57
C LEU A 41 -4.17 3.28 -6.79
N GLY A 42 -3.45 3.84 -7.75
CA GLY A 42 -3.63 5.23 -8.16
C GLY A 42 -2.37 5.87 -8.70
N ALA A 43 -2.53 7.11 -9.16
CA ALA A 43 -1.40 7.97 -9.46
C ALA A 43 -0.66 8.34 -8.17
N PRO A 44 0.64 8.68 -8.24
CA PRO A 44 1.37 9.12 -7.07
C PRO A 44 0.75 10.34 -6.39
N THR A 45 0.54 10.25 -5.07
CA THR A 45 0.06 11.35 -4.24
C THR A 45 1.18 12.10 -3.53
N VAL A 46 2.40 11.57 -3.58
CA VAL A 46 3.61 12.19 -3.03
C VAL A 46 4.66 12.40 -4.13
N SER A 47 5.52 13.39 -3.94
CA SER A 47 6.57 13.74 -4.91
C SER A 47 7.92 13.09 -4.58
N VAL A 48 8.80 12.93 -5.58
CA VAL A 48 10.18 12.45 -5.38
C VAL A 48 10.96 13.28 -4.35
N PRO A 49 10.90 14.63 -4.34
CA PRO A 49 11.54 15.42 -3.29
C PRO A 49 11.01 15.10 -1.89
N LEU A 50 9.71 14.82 -1.73
CA LEU A 50 9.16 14.41 -0.43
C LEU A 50 9.73 13.06 0.00
N ILE A 51 9.70 12.05 -0.88
CA ILE A 51 10.22 10.71 -0.61
C ILE A 51 11.69 10.81 -0.16
N ASN A 52 12.52 11.55 -0.89
CA ASN A 52 13.93 11.74 -0.52
C ASN A 52 14.10 12.47 0.81
N ARG A 53 13.26 13.47 1.13
CA ARG A 53 13.29 14.14 2.45
C ARG A 53 12.93 13.19 3.57
N VAL A 54 11.91 12.35 3.40
CA VAL A 54 11.52 11.34 4.39
C VAL A 54 12.66 10.36 4.62
N LEU A 55 13.20 9.74 3.56
CA LEU A 55 14.30 8.77 3.68
C LEU A 55 15.54 9.38 4.33
N ALA A 56 15.89 10.63 3.99
CA ALA A 56 17.01 11.32 4.59
C ALA A 56 16.76 11.69 6.06
N PHE A 57 15.55 12.16 6.41
CA PHE A 57 15.17 12.54 7.76
C PHE A 57 15.26 11.36 8.73
N TYR A 58 14.85 10.16 8.28
CA TYR A 58 14.94 8.93 9.07
C TYR A 58 16.27 8.19 8.94
N HIS A 59 17.31 8.83 8.37
CA HIS A 59 18.64 8.23 8.19
C HIS A 59 18.63 6.87 7.46
N SER A 60 17.72 6.71 6.51
CA SER A 60 17.61 5.47 5.75
C SER A 60 18.89 5.19 4.94
N PRO A 61 19.41 3.95 4.94
CA PRO A 61 20.43 3.54 3.96
C PRO A 61 19.95 3.60 2.50
N ALA A 62 18.65 3.77 2.26
CA ALA A 62 18.07 4.02 0.95
C ALA A 62 17.93 5.52 0.60
N ALA A 63 18.45 6.44 1.42
CA ALA A 63 18.41 7.87 1.13
C ALA A 63 19.01 8.19 -0.25
N GLY A 64 18.34 9.08 -0.99
CA GLY A 64 18.69 9.43 -2.37
C GLY A 64 18.04 8.54 -3.44
N LYS A 65 17.41 7.42 -3.07
CA LYS A 65 16.77 6.48 -4.00
C LYS A 65 15.29 6.76 -4.26
N GLY A 66 14.78 7.92 -3.82
CA GLY A 66 13.36 8.25 -3.91
C GLY A 66 12.80 8.30 -5.34
N GLN A 67 13.66 8.56 -6.34
CA GLN A 67 13.24 8.51 -7.75
C GLN A 67 12.90 7.08 -8.18
N ALA A 68 13.74 6.10 -7.86
CA ALA A 68 13.49 4.69 -8.20
C ALA A 68 12.21 4.17 -7.53
N LEU A 69 12.03 4.47 -6.23
CA LEU A 69 10.81 4.10 -5.50
C LEU A 69 9.55 4.73 -6.13
N PHE A 70 9.62 5.99 -6.54
CA PHE A 70 8.52 6.67 -7.24
C PHE A 70 8.24 6.06 -8.62
N ASP A 71 9.28 5.80 -9.41
CA ASP A 71 9.17 5.28 -10.77
C ASP A 71 8.56 3.88 -10.78
N ASP A 72 8.90 3.03 -9.81
CA ASP A 72 8.25 1.72 -9.65
C ASP A 72 6.77 1.90 -9.27
N GLY A 73 6.43 2.84 -8.38
CA GLY A 73 5.02 3.17 -8.11
C GLY A 73 4.24 3.52 -9.37
N VAL A 74 4.80 4.37 -10.23
CA VAL A 74 4.21 4.70 -11.55
C VAL A 74 4.11 3.46 -12.44
N LYS A 75 5.18 2.68 -12.55
CA LYS A 75 5.26 1.46 -13.38
C LYS A 75 4.15 0.45 -13.04
N TYR A 76 3.88 0.25 -11.75
CA TYR A 76 2.92 -0.73 -11.27
C TYR A 76 1.50 -0.15 -11.05
N GLY A 77 1.33 1.17 -11.17
CA GLY A 77 0.08 1.86 -10.88
C GLY A 77 -0.31 1.80 -9.39
N VAL A 78 0.70 1.79 -8.53
CA VAL A 78 0.59 1.74 -7.07
C VAL A 78 1.14 3.05 -6.51
N ASP A 79 0.34 3.76 -5.71
CA ASP A 79 0.75 5.06 -5.16
C ASP A 79 1.97 4.86 -4.22
N PRO A 80 3.14 5.48 -4.52
CA PRO A 80 4.38 5.26 -3.78
C PRO A 80 4.35 5.66 -2.31
N VAL A 81 3.35 6.44 -1.87
CA VAL A 81 3.17 6.71 -0.44
C VAL A 81 2.97 5.42 0.37
N PHE A 82 2.31 4.40 -0.20
CA PHE A 82 2.09 3.13 0.51
C PHE A 82 3.36 2.30 0.61
N ALA A 83 4.20 2.24 -0.43
CA ALA A 83 5.50 1.58 -0.35
C ALA A 83 6.38 2.21 0.73
N LEU A 84 6.37 3.55 0.80
CA LEU A 84 7.09 4.30 1.81
C LEU A 84 6.55 4.00 3.23
N ALA A 85 5.24 3.86 3.38
CA ALA A 85 4.60 3.61 4.69
C ALA A 85 4.87 2.18 5.18
N PHE A 86 4.79 1.19 4.29
CA PHE A 86 5.23 -0.17 4.60
C PHE A 86 6.72 -0.19 4.96
N PHE A 87 7.58 0.51 4.22
CA PHE A 87 9.01 0.53 4.52
C PHE A 87 9.34 1.12 5.90
N MET A 88 8.60 2.15 6.29
CA MET A 88 8.66 2.70 7.64
C MET A 88 8.26 1.67 8.68
N HIS A 89 7.10 1.04 8.52
CA HIS A 89 6.57 0.06 9.47
C HIS A 89 7.49 -1.17 9.61
N GLU A 90 7.99 -1.68 8.50
CA GLU A 90 8.71 -2.95 8.41
C GLU A 90 10.13 -2.90 8.99
N SER A 91 10.79 -1.75 8.91
CA SER A 91 12.22 -1.68 9.25
C SER A 91 12.72 -0.28 9.60
N SER A 92 11.83 0.69 9.83
CA SER A 92 12.20 2.10 9.97
C SER A 92 13.10 2.53 8.80
N PHE A 93 12.63 2.27 7.57
CA PHE A 93 13.35 2.54 6.32
C PHE A 93 14.69 1.81 6.20
N GLY A 94 14.77 0.56 6.63
CA GLY A 94 15.96 -0.28 6.48
C GLY A 94 17.04 -0.03 7.53
N THR A 95 16.75 0.77 8.55
CA THR A 95 17.69 1.05 9.65
C THR A 95 17.70 -0.04 10.71
N THR A 96 16.70 -0.93 10.70
CA THR A 96 16.54 -2.01 11.69
C THR A 96 16.16 -3.34 11.04
N GLY A 97 16.31 -4.42 11.80
CA GLY A 97 15.85 -5.76 11.41
C GLY A 97 16.60 -6.35 10.22
N VAL A 98 15.97 -7.34 9.56
CA VAL A 98 16.59 -8.08 8.45
C VAL A 98 16.82 -7.22 7.21
N ALA A 99 16.07 -6.12 7.05
CA ALA A 99 16.20 -5.17 5.94
C ALA A 99 17.61 -4.57 5.80
N GLN A 100 18.37 -4.49 6.91
CA GLN A 100 19.79 -4.08 6.90
C GLN A 100 20.68 -4.99 6.04
N PHE A 101 20.28 -6.25 5.86
CA PHE A 101 21.03 -7.28 5.13
C PHE A 101 20.34 -7.70 3.83
N THR A 102 19.01 -7.60 3.80
CA THR A 102 18.20 -8.07 2.68
C THR A 102 17.92 -7.00 1.64
N LEU A 103 18.08 -5.72 1.98
CA LEU A 103 17.70 -4.59 1.11
C LEU A 103 16.23 -4.68 0.64
N SER A 104 15.39 -5.30 1.46
CA SER A 104 13.98 -5.57 1.18
C SER A 104 13.11 -4.59 1.95
N LEU A 105 12.52 -3.60 1.29
CA LEU A 105 11.66 -2.61 1.96
C LEU A 105 10.50 -3.24 2.75
N GLY A 106 9.97 -4.37 2.26
CA GLY A 106 8.82 -5.02 2.86
C GLY A 106 9.13 -6.32 3.60
N ASN A 107 10.41 -6.65 3.84
CA ASN A 107 10.79 -7.97 4.37
C ASN A 107 10.07 -9.13 3.65
N LEU A 108 10.18 -9.20 2.31
CA LEU A 108 9.51 -10.21 1.50
C LEU A 108 10.01 -11.60 1.90
N ARG A 109 9.11 -12.60 1.94
CA ARG A 109 9.51 -13.99 2.16
C ARG A 109 10.40 -14.50 1.02
N CYS A 110 11.16 -15.57 1.22
CA CYS A 110 12.17 -16.06 0.26
C CYS A 110 11.65 -16.38 -1.14
N ILE A 111 12.03 -15.57 -2.11
CA ILE A 111 11.72 -15.73 -3.52
C ILE A 111 12.87 -16.50 -4.18
N SER A 112 12.59 -17.58 -4.89
CA SER A 112 13.58 -18.50 -5.46
C SER A 112 14.61 -17.84 -6.39
N ALA A 113 14.25 -16.74 -7.06
CA ALA A 113 15.16 -15.96 -7.90
C ALA A 113 16.20 -15.15 -7.12
N TYR A 114 16.05 -15.03 -5.79
CA TYR A 114 16.90 -14.25 -4.91
C TYR A 114 17.48 -15.10 -3.78
N SER A 115 18.55 -14.61 -3.14
CA SER A 115 19.10 -15.28 -1.96
C SER A 115 18.10 -15.23 -0.81
N CYS A 116 18.07 -16.28 0.01
CA CYS A 116 17.19 -16.39 1.16
C CYS A 116 18.01 -16.19 2.44
N TYR A 117 17.77 -15.09 3.15
CA TYR A 117 18.41 -14.75 4.42
C TYR A 117 17.37 -14.81 5.54
N ASN A 118 17.53 -15.75 6.47
CA ASN A 118 16.64 -15.91 7.63
C ASN A 118 15.14 -15.96 7.28
N GLY A 119 14.77 -16.60 6.17
CA GLY A 119 13.37 -16.69 5.71
C GLY A 119 12.88 -15.49 4.88
N PHE A 120 13.77 -14.55 4.57
CA PHE A 120 13.49 -13.37 3.76
C PHE A 120 14.33 -13.29 2.49
N SER A 121 13.75 -12.74 1.42
CA SER A 121 14.47 -12.45 0.17
C SER A 121 15.51 -11.37 0.39
N SER A 122 16.76 -11.64 0.00
CA SER A 122 17.87 -10.69 -0.03
C SER A 122 18.14 -10.26 -1.46
N PHE A 123 18.05 -8.95 -1.69
CA PHE A 123 18.18 -8.29 -2.98
C PHE A 123 19.57 -7.66 -3.13
N PRO A 124 20.09 -7.56 -4.37
CA PRO A 124 21.40 -6.96 -4.62
C PRO A 124 21.43 -5.44 -4.41
N THR A 125 20.28 -4.77 -4.51
CA THR A 125 20.12 -3.33 -4.30
C THR A 125 18.76 -3.02 -3.67
N TRP A 126 18.63 -1.85 -3.05
CA TRP A 126 17.34 -1.35 -2.57
C TRP A 126 16.31 -1.22 -3.70
N GLU A 127 16.74 -0.77 -4.88
CA GLU A 127 15.90 -0.65 -6.07
C GLU A 127 15.34 -2.00 -6.53
N ALA A 128 16.14 -3.08 -6.49
CA ALA A 128 15.64 -4.42 -6.79
C ALA A 128 14.61 -4.88 -5.72
N GLY A 129 14.81 -4.50 -4.46
CA GLY A 129 13.82 -4.69 -3.40
C GLY A 129 12.52 -3.92 -3.65
N PHE A 130 12.61 -2.65 -4.08
CA PHE A 130 11.46 -1.79 -4.42
C PHE A 130 10.61 -2.45 -5.52
N ASP A 131 11.23 -2.77 -6.65
CA ASP A 131 10.57 -3.43 -7.78
C ASP A 131 9.87 -4.73 -7.35
N ALA A 132 10.54 -5.55 -6.53
CA ALA A 132 9.97 -6.80 -6.04
C ALA A 132 8.75 -6.59 -5.13
N TRP A 133 8.76 -5.60 -4.24
CA TRP A 133 7.61 -5.28 -3.40
C TRP A 133 6.44 -4.73 -4.22
N TYR A 134 6.69 -3.80 -5.14
CA TYR A 134 5.62 -3.30 -6.01
C TYR A 134 5.03 -4.41 -6.88
N SER A 135 5.87 -5.30 -7.42
CA SER A 135 5.39 -6.46 -8.16
C SER A 135 4.57 -7.40 -7.28
N LEU A 136 4.96 -7.63 -6.03
CA LEU A 136 4.19 -8.44 -5.09
C LEU A 136 2.81 -7.83 -4.86
N ILE A 137 2.75 -6.55 -4.49
CA ILE A 137 1.49 -5.84 -4.23
C ILE A 137 0.62 -5.83 -5.48
N ARG A 138 1.18 -5.47 -6.62
CA ARG A 138 0.40 -5.35 -7.85
C ARG A 138 -0.10 -6.69 -8.35
N VAL A 139 0.79 -7.66 -8.51
CA VAL A 139 0.43 -8.88 -9.23
C VAL A 139 -0.30 -9.86 -8.33
N VAL A 140 0.15 -10.02 -7.09
CA VAL A 140 -0.41 -11.04 -6.21
C VAL A 140 -1.57 -10.50 -5.41
N TYR A 141 -1.38 -9.41 -4.68
CA TYR A 141 -2.46 -8.87 -3.84
C TYR A 141 -3.58 -8.29 -4.69
N VAL A 142 -3.26 -7.38 -5.62
CA VAL A 142 -4.29 -6.70 -6.41
C VAL A 142 -4.81 -7.59 -7.53
N ASP A 143 -3.96 -7.99 -8.48
CA ASP A 143 -4.45 -8.63 -9.70
C ASP A 143 -4.93 -10.08 -9.46
N THR A 144 -4.28 -10.82 -8.56
CA THR A 144 -4.62 -12.23 -8.31
C THR A 144 -5.61 -12.43 -7.16
N TRP A 145 -5.45 -11.72 -6.03
CA TRP A 145 -6.32 -11.90 -4.86
C TRP A 145 -7.40 -10.84 -4.73
N HIS A 146 -7.39 -9.82 -5.59
CA HIS A 146 -8.36 -8.73 -5.59
C HIS A 146 -8.39 -7.95 -4.27
N LEU A 147 -7.23 -7.84 -3.61
CA LEU A 147 -6.99 -7.06 -2.41
C LEU A 147 -6.31 -5.75 -2.84
N SER A 148 -7.04 -4.63 -2.74
CA SER A 148 -6.60 -3.34 -3.29
C SER A 148 -6.54 -2.22 -2.27
N THR A 149 -6.84 -2.52 -1.00
CA THR A 149 -6.82 -1.58 0.12
C THR A 149 -5.92 -2.10 1.23
N VAL A 150 -5.41 -1.18 2.06
CA VAL A 150 -4.53 -1.51 3.18
C VAL A 150 -5.18 -2.54 4.12
N GLU A 151 -6.47 -2.35 4.44
CA GLU A 151 -7.26 -3.21 5.31
C GLU A 151 -7.48 -4.61 4.73
N GLN A 152 -7.48 -4.75 3.40
CA GLN A 152 -7.54 -6.04 2.73
C GLN A 152 -6.17 -6.73 2.67
N ILE A 153 -5.11 -5.96 2.43
CA ILE A 153 -3.76 -6.47 2.18
C ILE A 153 -3.09 -6.92 3.48
N ILE A 154 -3.08 -6.08 4.52
CA ILE A 154 -2.29 -6.31 5.74
C ILE A 154 -2.64 -7.62 6.45
N PRO A 155 -3.92 -8.02 6.62
CA PRO A 155 -4.24 -9.29 7.28
C PRO A 155 -3.64 -10.52 6.61
N THR A 156 -3.34 -10.44 5.31
CA THR A 156 -2.66 -11.51 4.56
C THR A 156 -1.14 -11.29 4.53
N TYR A 157 -0.67 -10.04 4.50
CA TYR A 157 0.75 -9.68 4.49
C TYR A 157 1.46 -9.98 5.82
N ALA A 158 0.84 -9.59 6.93
CA ALA A 158 1.34 -9.72 8.28
C ALA A 158 0.23 -10.27 9.20
N PRO A 159 -0.12 -11.56 9.07
CA PRO A 159 -1.25 -12.14 9.79
C PRO A 159 -0.99 -12.22 11.30
N ALA A 160 -2.07 -12.19 12.09
CA ALA A 160 -2.00 -12.36 13.55
C ALA A 160 -1.45 -13.73 13.97
N SER A 161 -1.54 -14.76 13.12
CA SER A 161 -0.93 -16.09 13.36
C SER A 161 0.59 -16.03 13.52
N ASP A 162 1.21 -15.00 12.97
CA ASP A 162 2.65 -14.72 13.06
C ASP A 162 2.97 -13.76 14.22
N HIS A 163 2.02 -13.54 15.13
CA HIS A 163 2.09 -12.61 16.28
C HIS A 163 2.15 -11.12 15.90
N ASN A 164 1.63 -10.74 14.73
CA ASN A 164 1.49 -9.34 14.34
C ASN A 164 0.26 -8.68 14.96
N ASP A 165 0.38 -7.40 15.31
CA ASP A 165 -0.76 -6.53 15.59
C ASP A 165 -1.32 -5.99 14.27
N VAL A 166 -2.26 -6.73 13.68
CA VAL A 166 -2.87 -6.39 12.38
C VAL A 166 -3.56 -5.02 12.40
N ALA A 167 -4.29 -4.71 13.48
CA ALA A 167 -5.01 -3.44 13.59
C ALA A 167 -4.04 -2.26 13.80
N GLY A 168 -3.01 -2.47 14.63
CA GLY A 168 -1.94 -1.51 14.81
C GLY A 168 -1.16 -1.23 13.53
N TYR A 169 -0.88 -2.25 12.71
CA TYR A 169 -0.23 -2.08 11.40
C TYR A 169 -1.10 -1.23 10.47
N ILE A 170 -2.38 -1.59 10.28
CA ILE A 170 -3.31 -0.82 9.45
C ILE A 170 -3.32 0.66 9.86
N SER A 171 -3.54 0.92 11.16
CA SER A 171 -3.57 2.29 11.71
C SER A 171 -2.25 3.04 11.47
N ALA A 172 -1.10 2.38 11.65
CA ALA A 172 0.21 2.99 11.43
C ALA A 172 0.42 3.37 9.96
N VAL A 173 0.05 2.51 9.02
CA VAL A 173 0.16 2.79 7.58
C VAL A 173 -0.75 3.95 7.19
N GLU A 174 -2.03 3.88 7.57
CA GLU A 174 -3.03 4.91 7.25
C GLU A 174 -2.62 6.29 7.77
N SER A 175 -2.24 6.38 9.05
CA SER A 175 -1.79 7.63 9.67
C SER A 175 -0.54 8.21 8.98
N THR A 176 0.39 7.35 8.59
CA THR A 176 1.62 7.76 7.89
C THR A 176 1.31 8.27 6.48
N VAL A 177 0.40 7.59 5.76
CA VAL A 177 -0.07 7.99 4.43
C VAL A 177 -0.73 9.35 4.48
N ASP A 178 -1.63 9.59 5.44
CA ASP A 178 -2.30 10.88 5.62
C ASP A 178 -1.29 12.00 5.90
N SER A 179 -0.35 11.76 6.81
CA SER A 179 0.69 12.73 7.16
C SER A 179 1.51 13.16 5.95
N TRP A 180 1.98 12.20 5.14
CA TRP A 180 2.80 12.53 3.97
C TRP A 180 2.01 13.10 2.80
N ARG A 181 0.75 12.72 2.61
CA ARG A 181 -0.15 13.39 1.67
C ARG A 181 -0.39 14.85 2.06
N ALA A 182 -0.43 15.15 3.37
CA ALA A 182 -0.45 16.51 3.90
C ALA A 182 0.92 17.22 3.88
N GLY A 183 2.00 16.55 3.45
CA GLY A 183 3.36 17.10 3.41
C GLY A 183 4.05 17.17 4.76
N GLN A 184 3.54 16.47 5.79
CA GLN A 184 4.06 16.47 7.15
C GLN A 184 5.03 15.30 7.36
N ILE A 185 6.29 15.59 7.70
CA ILE A 185 7.33 14.56 7.91
C ILE A 185 7.55 14.24 9.41
N ALA A 186 7.11 15.13 10.31
CA ALA A 186 7.58 15.16 11.71
C ALA A 186 6.74 14.36 12.72
N GLU A 187 5.63 13.73 12.35
CA GLU A 187 4.66 13.25 13.34
C GLU A 187 5.07 11.99 14.14
N PHE A 188 6.19 11.33 13.82
CA PHE A 188 6.61 10.10 14.53
C PHE A 188 7.91 10.21 15.34
N GLY A 189 8.34 11.41 15.72
CA GLY A 189 9.45 11.65 16.65
C GLY A 189 9.13 12.79 17.62
N SER A 190 9.43 12.60 18.91
CA SER A 190 9.06 13.47 20.04
C SER A 190 9.09 14.97 19.75
N VAL A 191 7.99 15.63 20.14
CA VAL A 191 7.76 17.07 20.09
C VAL A 191 8.95 17.86 20.65
N HIS A 192 9.68 18.54 19.77
CA HIS A 192 10.22 19.87 20.06
C HIS A 192 9.66 20.85 19.04
N GLN A 193 8.84 21.76 19.56
CA GLN A 193 8.16 22.81 18.82
C GLN A 193 9.16 23.61 17.98
N VAL A 194 9.01 23.54 16.66
CA VAL A 194 9.55 24.57 15.76
C VAL A 194 8.50 25.70 15.74
N PRO A 195 8.88 26.98 15.94
CA PRO A 195 7.91 28.07 16.00
C PRO A 195 7.14 28.19 14.69
N THR A 196 5.82 28.33 14.81
CA THR A 196 4.88 28.66 13.75
C THR A 196 5.33 29.93 13.02
N VAL A 197 5.82 29.78 11.79
CA VAL A 197 5.95 30.91 10.86
C VAL A 197 4.59 31.12 10.21
N SER A 198 3.99 32.29 10.47
CA SER A 198 2.69 32.71 9.91
C SER A 198 2.68 32.59 8.38
N SER A 199 1.74 31.81 7.88
CA SER A 199 1.42 31.69 6.46
C SER A 199 0.58 32.87 5.99
N THR A 200 1.25 33.95 5.58
CA THR A 200 0.67 34.90 4.61
C THR A 200 1.35 34.66 3.26
N PRO A 201 0.62 34.28 2.20
CA PRO A 201 1.23 34.08 0.88
C PRO A 201 1.75 35.41 0.34
N PRO A 202 3.00 35.51 -0.15
CA PRO A 202 3.43 36.70 -0.87
C PRO A 202 2.81 36.69 -2.27
N VAL A 203 2.08 37.77 -2.57
CA VAL A 203 1.67 38.12 -3.94
C VAL A 203 2.93 38.46 -4.74
N ILE A 204 3.27 37.64 -5.71
CA ILE A 204 4.41 37.87 -6.61
C ILE A 204 3.92 38.66 -7.81
N THR A 205 4.33 39.93 -7.91
CA THR A 205 4.17 40.77 -9.11
C THR A 205 5.23 40.36 -10.15
N PRO A 206 4.89 40.23 -11.44
CA PRO A 206 5.87 39.80 -12.46
C PRO A 206 6.80 40.95 -12.84
N THR A 207 8.07 40.86 -12.42
CA THR A 207 9.14 41.75 -12.91
C THR A 207 9.88 41.08 -14.07
N ALA A 208 10.02 41.83 -15.16
CA ALA A 208 10.55 41.41 -16.45
C ALA A 208 11.94 40.77 -16.39
N VAL A 209 12.11 39.66 -17.11
CA VAL A 209 13.38 38.97 -17.34
C VAL A 209 14.06 39.56 -18.57
N GLY A 210 15.24 40.17 -18.37
CA GLY A 210 16.17 40.52 -19.45
C GLY A 210 16.96 39.28 -19.91
N PRO A 211 17.46 39.27 -21.17
CA PRO A 211 18.00 38.05 -21.78
C PRO A 211 19.47 37.82 -21.42
N THR A 212 19.88 36.56 -21.62
CA THR A 212 21.26 35.99 -21.64
C THR A 212 21.78 35.36 -20.34
N ALA A 213 21.67 34.04 -20.26
CA ALA A 213 22.82 33.14 -20.42
C ALA A 213 22.32 31.73 -20.75
N ASN A 214 22.83 31.15 -21.85
CA ASN A 214 22.57 29.79 -22.28
C ASN A 214 23.03 28.79 -21.20
N THR A 215 22.13 28.35 -20.33
CA THR A 215 22.31 27.10 -19.59
C THR A 215 21.52 26.04 -20.33
N THR A 216 22.22 25.31 -21.19
CA THR A 216 21.76 24.06 -21.78
C THR A 216 21.29 23.13 -20.66
N ARG A 217 19.98 23.02 -20.47
CA ARG A 217 19.36 22.01 -19.62
C ARG A 217 19.66 20.66 -20.26
N THR A 218 20.67 19.96 -19.75
CA THR A 218 20.89 18.55 -20.08
C THR A 218 19.66 17.75 -19.63
N PRO A 219 18.99 17.02 -20.53
CA PRO A 219 18.05 15.98 -20.13
C PRO A 219 18.88 14.86 -19.47
N TYR A 220 18.70 14.67 -18.17
CA TYR A 220 19.30 13.53 -17.45
C TYR A 220 18.36 12.32 -17.49
N PRO A 221 18.93 11.10 -17.49
CA PRO A 221 19.26 10.38 -16.25
C PRO A 221 20.74 10.42 -15.88
N ALA A 222 21.05 10.72 -14.61
CA ALA A 222 22.40 10.98 -14.09
C ALA A 222 23.12 9.76 -13.54
N ASP A 223 23.08 8.66 -14.29
CA ASP A 223 23.86 7.46 -14.04
C ASP A 223 23.61 6.49 -15.19
N GLN A 224 24.69 6.00 -15.79
CA GLN A 224 24.62 4.89 -16.73
C GLN A 224 24.46 3.58 -15.96
N TYR A 225 23.36 3.43 -15.20
CA TYR A 225 22.94 2.11 -14.78
C TYR A 225 22.50 1.35 -16.01
N SER A 226 23.40 0.50 -16.52
CA SER A 226 22.96 -0.71 -17.20
C SER A 226 22.18 -1.49 -16.16
N ILE A 227 20.85 -1.53 -16.28
CA ILE A 227 20.05 -2.52 -15.57
C ILE A 227 20.51 -3.88 -16.11
N LEU A 228 21.54 -4.45 -15.49
CA LEU A 228 22.01 -5.80 -15.77
C LEU A 228 20.94 -6.74 -15.21
N GLY A 229 19.98 -7.05 -16.08
CA GLY A 229 18.78 -7.83 -15.77
C GLY A 229 17.55 -7.08 -16.26
N LYS A 230 16.79 -7.67 -17.17
CA LYS A 230 15.47 -7.16 -17.54
C LYS A 230 14.55 -7.38 -16.33
N PRO A 231 13.98 -6.37 -15.65
CA PRO A 231 12.92 -6.61 -14.68
C PRO A 231 11.65 -6.91 -15.46
N GLY A 232 11.63 -8.10 -16.05
CA GLY A 232 10.42 -8.71 -16.57
C GLY A 232 9.86 -9.55 -15.45
N VAL A 233 8.78 -9.06 -14.83
CA VAL A 233 7.87 -9.93 -14.10
C VAL A 233 7.43 -11.00 -15.10
N ASP A 234 8.04 -12.18 -15.03
CA ASP A 234 7.70 -13.29 -15.91
C ASP A 234 6.75 -14.25 -15.19
N GLY A 235 6.09 -15.11 -15.96
CA GLY A 235 5.13 -16.06 -15.40
C GLY A 235 5.74 -17.01 -14.37
N ALA A 236 7.07 -17.24 -14.40
CA ALA A 236 7.75 -18.08 -13.43
C ALA A 236 7.84 -17.36 -12.06
N PHE A 237 8.23 -16.09 -12.06
CA PHE A 237 8.22 -15.25 -10.86
C PHE A 237 6.83 -15.16 -10.23
N ILE A 238 5.78 -14.96 -11.05
CA ILE A 238 4.38 -14.90 -10.58
C ILE A 238 3.98 -16.22 -9.90
N ASN A 239 4.15 -17.36 -10.58
CA ASN A 239 3.79 -18.67 -10.04
C ASN A 239 4.54 -18.98 -8.73
N GLN A 240 5.77 -18.50 -8.63
CA GLN A 240 6.61 -18.73 -7.48
C GLN A 240 6.14 -17.93 -6.25
N ILE A 241 5.75 -16.66 -6.42
CA ILE A 241 5.11 -15.90 -5.33
C ILE A 241 3.77 -16.53 -4.95
N LEU A 242 2.94 -16.93 -5.91
CA LEU A 242 1.64 -17.55 -5.62
C LEU A 242 1.77 -18.85 -4.81
N THR A 243 2.81 -19.64 -5.10
CA THR A 243 3.14 -20.87 -4.36
C THR A 243 3.57 -20.55 -2.93
N GLN A 244 4.47 -19.58 -2.79
CA GLN A 244 5.03 -19.20 -1.50
C GLN A 244 3.99 -18.62 -0.54
N TYR A 245 3.01 -17.86 -1.05
CA TYR A 245 1.98 -17.26 -0.23
C TYR A 245 0.66 -18.04 -0.22
N HIS A 246 0.71 -19.36 -0.46
CA HIS A 246 -0.41 -20.30 -0.29
C HIS A 246 -1.74 -19.84 -0.91
N SER A 247 -1.70 -19.24 -2.11
CA SER A 247 -2.92 -18.84 -2.79
C SER A 247 -3.72 -20.06 -3.27
N PRO A 248 -5.06 -20.10 -3.07
CA PRO A 248 -5.91 -21.15 -3.64
C PRO A 248 -5.91 -21.19 -5.18
N ALA A 249 -5.36 -20.18 -5.87
CA ALA A 249 -5.15 -20.19 -7.32
C ALA A 249 -4.17 -21.29 -7.80
N SER A 250 -3.29 -21.78 -6.92
CA SER A 250 -2.32 -22.84 -7.24
C SER A 250 -2.92 -24.24 -7.45
N ILE A 251 -4.20 -24.45 -7.07
CA ILE A 251 -4.87 -25.76 -7.19
C ILE A 251 -5.56 -25.95 -8.56
N ALA A 252 -5.53 -24.95 -9.46
CA ALA A 252 -6.21 -25.05 -10.76
C ALA A 252 -5.44 -25.84 -11.84
N SER A 253 -4.18 -26.25 -11.62
CA SER A 253 -3.40 -26.98 -12.65
C SER A 253 -3.35 -28.52 -12.49
N SER A 254 -3.93 -29.08 -11.43
CA SER A 254 -3.94 -30.53 -11.20
C SER A 254 -5.35 -31.13 -11.10
N ALA A 255 -6.34 -30.53 -11.77
CA ALA A 255 -7.63 -31.19 -11.96
C ALA A 255 -7.47 -32.37 -12.96
N PRO A 256 -7.80 -33.62 -12.58
CA PRO A 256 -7.88 -34.70 -13.55
C PRO A 256 -8.92 -34.34 -14.62
N LYS A 257 -8.56 -34.53 -15.90
CA LYS A 257 -9.40 -34.24 -17.06
C LYS A 257 -10.82 -34.79 -16.84
N GLY A 258 -11.82 -33.92 -16.65
CA GLY A 258 -13.23 -34.32 -16.66
C GLY A 258 -14.22 -33.54 -15.79
N CYS A 259 -13.78 -32.74 -14.82
CA CYS A 259 -14.72 -32.00 -13.96
C CYS A 259 -14.86 -30.53 -14.42
N ARG A 260 -16.01 -30.20 -15.00
CA ARG A 260 -16.44 -28.81 -15.25
C ARG A 260 -17.42 -28.43 -14.13
N TRP A 261 -17.04 -27.51 -13.25
CA TRP A 261 -17.89 -27.04 -12.14
C TRP A 261 -18.29 -25.56 -12.34
N PRO A 262 -19.56 -25.18 -12.11
CA PRO A 262 -19.99 -23.82 -11.82
C PRO A 262 -20.25 -23.60 -10.31
N PRO A 263 -20.50 -22.36 -9.84
CA PRO A 263 -20.37 -21.97 -8.44
C PRO A 263 -21.69 -22.06 -7.69
N THR A 264 -21.84 -23.01 -6.78
CA THR A 264 -22.67 -22.90 -5.56
C THR A 264 -22.26 -23.99 -4.56
N PRO A 265 -22.43 -23.77 -3.24
CA PRO A 265 -22.19 -24.80 -2.25
C PRO A 265 -23.30 -25.85 -2.38
N TRP A 266 -22.98 -27.14 -2.14
CA TRP A 266 -23.90 -28.30 -2.11
C TRP A 266 -24.01 -29.22 -3.35
N ALA A 267 -22.94 -29.42 -4.12
CA ALA A 267 -22.90 -30.54 -5.08
C ALA A 267 -21.82 -31.57 -4.72
N ARG A 268 -22.25 -32.79 -4.34
CA ARG A 268 -21.37 -33.94 -4.08
C ARG A 268 -20.98 -34.63 -5.40
N CYS A 269 -19.69 -34.88 -5.61
CA CYS A 269 -19.23 -35.85 -6.62
C CYS A 269 -19.60 -37.29 -6.22
N PRO A 270 -20.02 -38.16 -7.15
CA PRO A 270 -20.24 -39.58 -6.85
C PRO A 270 -18.90 -40.31 -6.70
N ARG A 271 -18.81 -41.21 -5.71
CA ARG A 271 -17.69 -42.14 -5.54
C ARG A 271 -17.58 -43.03 -6.79
N ARG A 272 -16.41 -43.03 -7.45
CA ARG A 272 -16.09 -44.10 -8.41
C ARG A 272 -15.65 -45.35 -7.64
N GLN A 273 -16.34 -46.45 -7.94
CA GLN A 273 -15.91 -47.79 -7.59
C GLN A 273 -14.83 -48.27 -8.57
N ARG A 274 -13.87 -49.01 -7.99
CA ARG A 274 -12.77 -49.80 -8.58
C ARG A 274 -11.63 -49.01 -9.22
#